data_AF-A0A5N9DZI5-F1
#
_entry.id   AF-A0A5N9DZI5-F1
#
_cell.length_a   1.000
_cell.length_b   1.000
_cell.length_c   1.000
_cell.angle_alpha   90.00
_cell.angle_beta   90.00
_cell.angle_gamma   90.00
#
_symmetry.space_group_name_H-M   'P 1'
#
loop_
_entity.id
_entity.type
_entity.pdbx_description
1 polymer ?
#
loop_
_entity_poly.entity_id
_entity_poly.type
_entity_poly.pdbx_seq_one_letter_code
_entity_poly.pdbx_strand_id
1 'polypeptide(L)'
;MIIKIEPAGFFMHTVILIANLENPDPEDQDIREYLDANELEPKYRSEGDFEGRNSESMQFGGCYLGKHTGEISLIQQRYVEAEIVAYEINRHLGESDQPVEIPDDRREGAVAELLKTFNNDDAFRKMDDGKYEVALDGVKVREAARSLLAS
;
A
#
# COMPACT_ATOMS: atom_id res chain seq x y z
N MET A 1 -7.65 -2.07 -2.81
CA MET A 1 -9.04 -1.56 -2.89
C MET A 1 -9.10 -0.38 -3.84
N ILE A 2 -10.11 -0.27 -4.69
CA ILE A 2 -10.30 0.91 -5.56
C ILE A 2 -11.36 1.84 -4.94
N ILE A 3 -11.08 3.15 -4.94
CA ILE A 3 -12.03 4.20 -4.53
C ILE A 3 -12.52 4.91 -5.78
N LYS A 4 -13.82 4.76 -6.08
CA LYS A 4 -14.48 5.45 -7.19
C LYS A 4 -15.45 6.50 -6.64
N ILE A 5 -15.42 7.71 -7.19
CA ILE A 5 -16.34 8.79 -6.83
C ILE A 5 -17.24 9.08 -8.04
N GLU A 6 -18.55 8.93 -7.87
CA GLU A 6 -19.54 9.17 -8.91
C GLU A 6 -20.47 10.33 -8.54
N PRO A 7 -20.86 11.20 -9.48
CA PRO A 7 -21.87 12.23 -9.22
C PRO A 7 -23.24 11.61 -8.91
N ALA A 8 -23.93 12.09 -7.87
CA ALA A 8 -25.26 11.63 -7.45
C ALA A 8 -26.36 12.71 -7.65
N GLY A 9 -26.10 13.72 -8.49
CA GLY A 9 -26.97 14.89 -8.68
C GLY A 9 -26.80 15.95 -7.58
N PHE A 10 -27.19 17.20 -7.85
CA PHE A 10 -27.19 18.36 -6.92
C PHE A 10 -26.09 18.33 -5.83
N PHE A 11 -24.83 18.57 -6.20
CA PHE A 11 -23.67 18.63 -5.29
C PHE A 11 -23.41 17.39 -4.41
N MET A 12 -24.12 16.29 -4.63
CA MET A 12 -23.89 15.01 -3.97
C MET A 12 -23.03 14.12 -4.85
N HIS A 13 -22.25 13.26 -4.19
CA HIS A 13 -21.49 12.20 -4.83
C HIS A 13 -21.74 10.90 -4.07
N THR A 14 -21.55 9.78 -4.76
CA THR A 14 -21.49 8.44 -4.20
C THR A 14 -20.02 8.04 -4.16
N VAL A 15 -19.58 7.49 -3.04
CA VAL A 15 -18.27 6.86 -2.93
C VAL A 15 -18.48 5.37 -3.02
N ILE A 16 -17.77 4.71 -3.93
CA ILE A 16 -17.85 3.28 -4.15
C ILE A 16 -16.46 2.70 -3.86
N LEU A 17 -16.39 1.83 -2.86
CA LEU A 17 -15.22 1.03 -2.57
C LEU A 17 -15.35 -0.31 -3.28
N ILE A 18 -14.32 -0.70 -4.02
CA ILE A 18 -14.33 -1.90 -4.86
C ILE A 18 -13.15 -2.78 -4.46
N ALA A 19 -13.45 -3.98 -3.98
CA ALA A 19 -12.46 -4.98 -3.56
C ALA A 19 -12.46 -6.15 -4.52
N ASN A 20 -11.28 -6.55 -5.00
CA ASN A 20 -11.14 -7.73 -5.84
C ASN A 20 -11.29 -8.99 -4.97
N LEU A 21 -12.22 -9.88 -5.32
CA LEU A 21 -12.50 -11.09 -4.55
C LEU A 21 -11.56 -12.25 -4.91
N GLU A 22 -10.95 -12.22 -6.09
CA GLU A 22 -10.07 -13.29 -6.58
C GLU A 22 -8.62 -13.05 -6.15
N ASN A 23 -8.18 -11.79 -6.22
CA ASN A 23 -6.86 -11.36 -5.78
C ASN A 23 -6.99 -10.04 -5.01
N PRO A 24 -7.37 -10.11 -3.72
CA PRO A 24 -7.50 -8.93 -2.86
C PRO A 24 -6.19 -8.16 -2.80
N ASP A 25 -6.28 -6.83 -2.79
CA ASP A 25 -5.09 -6.02 -2.59
C ASP A 25 -4.64 -6.11 -1.12
N PRO A 26 -3.34 -6.00 -0.81
CA PRO A 26 -2.83 -6.18 0.55
C PRO A 26 -3.48 -5.28 1.61
N GLU A 27 -3.91 -4.08 1.22
CA GLU A 27 -4.56 -3.11 2.12
C GLU A 27 -6.07 -3.33 2.31
N ASP A 28 -6.69 -4.25 1.56
CA ASP A 28 -8.14 -4.47 1.60
C ASP A 28 -8.62 -4.82 3.02
N GLN A 29 -7.85 -5.62 3.75
CA GLN A 29 -8.19 -6.04 5.10
C GLN A 29 -8.14 -4.87 6.09
N ASP A 30 -7.07 -4.07 6.07
CA ASP A 30 -6.92 -2.88 6.92
C ASP A 30 -8.04 -1.85 6.67
N ILE A 31 -8.44 -1.68 5.41
CA ILE A 31 -9.55 -0.79 5.07
C ILE A 31 -10.87 -1.34 5.64
N ARG A 32 -11.12 -2.65 5.53
CA ARG A 32 -12.32 -3.28 6.12
C ARG A 32 -12.35 -3.13 7.63
N GLU A 33 -11.24 -3.39 8.31
CA GLU A 33 -11.12 -3.20 9.76
C GLU A 33 -11.35 -1.76 10.17
N TYR A 34 -10.84 -0.80 9.38
CA TYR A 34 -11.11 0.62 9.60
C TYR A 34 -12.60 0.97 9.44
N LEU A 35 -13.27 0.43 8.41
CA LEU A 35 -14.72 0.63 8.23
C LEU A 35 -15.50 0.06 9.42
N ASP A 36 -15.17 -1.16 9.85
CA ASP A 36 -15.83 -1.84 10.98
C ASP A 36 -15.60 -1.07 12.30
N ALA A 37 -14.37 -0.65 12.58
CA ALA A 37 -14.02 0.09 13.80
C ALA A 37 -14.70 1.46 13.90
N ASN A 38 -15.11 2.04 12.77
CA ASN A 38 -15.80 3.32 12.70
C ASN A 38 -17.31 3.17 12.42
N GLU A 39 -17.85 1.95 12.48
CA GLU A 39 -19.27 1.64 12.24
C GLU A 39 -19.76 2.18 10.88
N LEU A 40 -18.90 2.07 9.86
CA LEU A 40 -19.16 2.59 8.51
C LEU A 40 -19.81 1.52 7.64
N GLU A 41 -21.14 1.48 7.63
CA GLU A 41 -21.90 0.51 6.85
C GLU A 41 -22.23 1.04 5.44
N PRO A 42 -22.04 0.22 4.38
CA PRO A 42 -22.43 0.61 3.04
C PRO A 42 -23.95 0.61 2.89
N LYS A 43 -24.48 1.58 2.13
CA LYS A 43 -25.89 1.64 1.77
C LYS A 43 -26.28 0.48 0.86
N TYR A 44 -25.38 0.11 -0.06
CA TYR A 44 -25.55 -1.02 -0.97
C TYR A 44 -24.26 -1.83 -1.04
N ARG A 45 -24.42 -3.15 -1.05
CA ARG A 45 -23.34 -4.11 -1.26
C ARG A 45 -23.74 -5.04 -2.39
N SER A 46 -22.85 -5.28 -3.33
CA SER A 46 -23.09 -6.17 -4.46
C SER A 46 -21.79 -6.79 -4.95
N GLU A 47 -21.84 -8.04 -5.40
CA GLU A 47 -20.76 -8.69 -6.12
C GLU A 47 -21.03 -8.63 -7.63
N GLY A 48 -19.97 -8.52 -8.43
CA GLY A 48 -20.08 -8.49 -9.88
C GLY A 48 -18.76 -8.26 -10.59
N ASP A 49 -18.82 -8.14 -11.90
CA ASP A 49 -17.66 -7.80 -12.72
C ASP A 49 -17.28 -6.33 -12.53
N PHE A 50 -16.01 -6.09 -12.22
CA PHE A 50 -15.37 -4.79 -12.35
C PHE A 50 -14.05 -4.96 -13.08
N GLU A 51 -13.93 -4.33 -14.26
CA GLU A 51 -12.73 -4.41 -15.11
C GLU A 51 -12.26 -5.85 -15.42
N GLY A 52 -13.22 -6.76 -15.62
CA GLY A 52 -12.92 -8.16 -15.96
C GLY A 52 -12.56 -9.05 -14.76
N ARG A 53 -12.83 -8.59 -13.52
CA ARG A 53 -12.52 -9.31 -12.27
C ARG A 53 -13.76 -9.41 -11.41
N ASN A 54 -13.95 -10.56 -10.75
CA ASN A 54 -15.02 -10.68 -9.76
C ASN A 54 -14.69 -9.82 -8.53
N SER A 55 -15.56 -8.87 -8.24
CA SER A 55 -15.31 -7.83 -7.24
C SER A 55 -16.53 -7.57 -6.38
N GLU A 56 -16.30 -7.22 -5.11
CA GLU A 56 -17.31 -6.68 -4.23
C GLU A 56 -17.31 -5.14 -4.37
N SER A 57 -18.49 -4.57 -4.57
CA SER A 57 -18.73 -3.13 -4.55
C SER A 57 -19.54 -2.73 -3.31
N MET A 58 -19.03 -1.75 -2.57
CA MET A 58 -19.67 -1.16 -1.40
C MET A 58 -19.94 0.33 -1.65
N GLN A 59 -21.20 0.73 -1.66
CA GLN A 59 -21.61 2.10 -1.98
C GLN A 59 -21.98 2.91 -0.73
N PHE A 60 -21.46 4.12 -0.64
CA PHE A 60 -21.66 5.04 0.46
C PHE A 60 -22.11 6.42 -0.05
N GLY A 61 -22.86 7.15 0.78
CA GLY A 61 -23.14 8.55 0.53
C GLY A 61 -21.87 9.40 0.68
N GLY A 62 -21.66 10.38 -0.20
CA GLY A 62 -20.46 11.21 -0.23
C GLY A 62 -20.20 11.98 1.06
N CYS A 63 -21.23 12.58 1.67
CA CYS A 63 -21.06 13.26 2.96
C CYS A 63 -20.79 12.29 4.13
N TYR A 64 -21.17 11.03 3.99
CA TYR A 64 -21.00 10.00 5.00
C TYR A 64 -19.56 9.47 4.98
N LEU A 65 -19.10 8.97 3.82
CA LEU A 65 -17.74 8.43 3.71
C LEU A 65 -16.67 9.49 3.42
N GLY A 66 -17.04 10.67 2.90
CA GLY A 66 -16.09 11.70 2.50
C GLY A 66 -15.25 12.30 3.64
N LYS A 67 -15.67 12.13 4.90
CA LYS A 67 -14.83 12.50 6.07
C LYS A 67 -13.77 11.45 6.40
N HIS A 68 -13.88 10.26 5.80
CA HIS A 68 -13.02 9.10 6.06
C HIS A 68 -12.14 8.75 4.87
N THR A 69 -12.41 9.29 3.67
CA THR A 69 -11.60 9.03 2.48
C THR A 69 -10.13 9.40 2.66
N GLY A 70 -9.83 10.45 3.44
CA GLY A 70 -8.45 10.82 3.78
C GLY A 70 -7.71 9.71 4.55
N GLU A 71 -8.32 9.17 5.60
CA GLU A 71 -7.75 8.06 6.39
C GLU A 71 -7.62 6.79 5.55
N ILE A 72 -8.63 6.47 4.73
CA ILE A 72 -8.56 5.32 3.81
C ILE A 72 -7.41 5.51 2.81
N SER A 73 -7.23 6.72 2.27
CA SER A 73 -6.09 7.03 1.40
C SER A 73 -4.75 6.90 2.13
N LEU A 74 -4.67 7.26 3.41
CA LEU A 74 -3.46 7.03 4.21
C LEU A 74 -3.18 5.54 4.40
N ILE A 75 -4.20 4.69 4.58
CA ILE A 75 -4.04 3.23 4.62
C ILE A 75 -3.41 2.76 3.31
N GLN A 76 -4.00 3.11 2.15
CA GLN A 76 -3.48 2.73 0.84
C GLN A 76 -2.04 3.23 0.63
N GLN A 77 -1.77 4.48 1.00
CA GLN A 77 -0.46 5.09 0.85
C GLN A 77 0.62 4.30 1.60
N ARG A 78 0.37 3.84 2.83
CA ARG A 78 1.36 3.06 3.61
C ARG A 78 1.80 1.78 2.89
N TYR A 79 0.87 1.10 2.23
CA TYR A 79 1.17 -0.13 1.49
C TYR A 79 1.98 0.15 0.22
N VAL A 80 1.61 1.19 -0.52
CA VAL A 80 2.38 1.65 -1.69
C VAL A 80 3.80 2.07 -1.28
N GLU A 81 3.93 2.84 -0.20
CA GLU A 81 5.24 3.26 0.34
C GLU A 81 6.10 2.05 0.71
N ALA A 82 5.54 1.07 1.43
CA ALA A 82 6.23 -0.16 1.78
C ALA A 82 6.68 -0.95 0.54
N GLU A 83 5.84 -1.03 -0.50
CA GLU A 83 6.17 -1.72 -1.76
C GLU A 83 7.33 -1.03 -2.50
N ILE A 84 7.32 0.31 -2.59
CA ILE A 84 8.38 1.06 -3.27
C ILE A 84 9.69 0.95 -2.48
N VAL A 85 9.65 1.01 -1.15
CA VAL A 85 10.85 0.79 -0.31
C VAL A 85 11.36 -0.64 -0.46
N ALA A 86 10.49 -1.65 -0.51
CA ALA A 86 10.87 -3.04 -0.73
C ALA A 86 11.55 -3.23 -2.10
N TYR A 87 11.04 -2.56 -3.13
CA TYR A 87 11.65 -2.53 -4.45
C TYR A 87 13.06 -1.94 -4.39
N GLU A 88 13.24 -0.78 -3.76
CA GLU A 88 14.55 -0.12 -3.67
C GLU A 88 15.56 -0.93 -2.82
N ILE A 89 15.09 -1.59 -1.75
CA ILE A 89 15.91 -2.55 -1.00
C ILE A 89 16.44 -3.64 -1.94
N ASN A 90 15.56 -4.30 -2.70
CA ASN A 90 15.95 -5.37 -3.62
C ASN A 90 16.95 -4.87 -4.68
N ARG A 91 16.70 -3.68 -5.23
CA ARG A 91 17.60 -3.00 -6.16
C ARG A 91 18.99 -2.82 -5.55
N HIS A 92 19.10 -2.29 -4.32
CA HIS A 92 20.40 -2.12 -3.65
C HIS A 92 21.13 -3.43 -3.30
N LEU A 93 20.39 -4.52 -3.06
CA LEU A 93 20.97 -5.83 -2.81
C LEU A 93 21.60 -6.44 -4.08
N GLY A 94 21.01 -6.22 -5.25
CA GLY A 94 21.46 -6.80 -6.53
C GLY A 94 22.34 -5.88 -7.37
N GLU A 95 21.95 -4.62 -7.54
CA GLU A 95 22.61 -3.64 -8.43
C GLU A 95 23.72 -2.89 -7.67
N SER A 96 24.81 -3.58 -7.35
CA SER A 96 25.97 -2.96 -6.68
C SER A 96 27.29 -3.66 -6.98
N ASP A 97 28.41 -2.99 -6.66
CA ASP A 97 29.76 -3.57 -6.76
C ASP A 97 29.99 -4.72 -5.74
N GLN A 98 29.14 -4.84 -4.72
CA GLN A 98 29.22 -5.88 -3.69
C GLN A 98 27.82 -6.42 -3.35
N PRO A 99 27.20 -7.16 -4.27
CA PRO A 99 25.83 -7.64 -4.08
C PRO A 99 25.72 -8.54 -2.85
N VAL A 100 24.51 -8.60 -2.29
CA VAL A 100 24.19 -9.50 -1.18
C VAL A 100 23.16 -10.50 -1.67
N GLU A 101 23.61 -11.74 -1.87
CA GLU A 101 22.74 -12.84 -2.25
C GLU A 101 22.00 -13.36 -1.02
N ILE A 102 20.68 -13.21 -1.02
CA ILE A 102 19.78 -13.80 -0.05
C ILE A 102 19.13 -15.02 -0.72
N PRO A 103 19.21 -16.22 -0.12
CA PRO A 103 18.50 -17.40 -0.61
C PRO A 103 17.01 -17.11 -0.83
N ASP A 104 16.44 -17.63 -1.92
CA ASP A 104 15.06 -17.30 -2.31
C ASP A 104 14.03 -17.65 -1.22
N ASP A 105 14.25 -18.74 -0.47
CA ASP A 105 13.40 -19.17 0.64
C ASP A 105 13.45 -18.23 1.86
N ARG A 106 14.52 -17.43 1.99
CA ARG A 106 14.69 -16.42 3.05
C ARG A 106 14.45 -14.99 2.57
N ARG A 107 14.32 -14.76 1.26
CA ARG A 107 14.28 -13.42 0.66
C ARG A 107 13.11 -12.59 1.16
N GLU A 108 11.90 -13.15 1.15
CA GLU A 108 10.70 -12.44 1.59
C GLU A 108 10.81 -12.00 3.07
N GLY A 109 11.19 -12.93 3.95
CA GLY A 109 11.41 -12.64 5.37
C GLY A 109 12.53 -11.62 5.61
N ALA A 110 13.64 -11.72 4.87
CA ALA A 110 14.74 -10.76 5.01
C ALA A 110 14.35 -9.36 4.53
N VAL A 111 13.62 -9.23 3.43
CA VAL A 111 13.09 -7.94 2.96
C VAL A 111 12.10 -7.37 3.97
N ALA A 112 11.24 -8.21 4.56
CA ALA A 112 10.32 -7.78 5.62
C ALA A 112 11.05 -7.25 6.86
N GLU A 113 12.14 -7.88 7.28
CA GLU A 113 12.97 -7.37 8.40
C GLU A 113 13.69 -6.07 8.03
N LEU A 114 14.21 -5.95 6.81
CA LEU A 114 14.83 -4.72 6.33
C LEU A 114 13.82 -3.57 6.26
N LEU A 115 12.59 -3.82 5.80
CA LEU A 115 11.51 -2.83 5.76
C LEU A 115 11.26 -2.20 7.13
N LYS A 116 11.31 -2.96 8.23
CA LYS A 116 11.15 -2.41 9.59
C LYS A 116 12.18 -1.34 9.94
N THR A 117 13.36 -1.40 9.32
CA THR A 117 14.45 -0.45 9.55
C THR A 117 14.40 0.70 8.56
N PHE A 118 14.13 0.41 7.29
CA PHE A 118 14.29 1.36 6.18
C PHE A 118 12.99 2.03 5.73
N ASN A 119 11.80 1.52 6.08
CA ASN A 119 10.53 2.19 5.80
C ASN A 119 10.21 3.19 6.92
N ASN A 120 10.82 4.38 6.85
CA ASN A 120 10.67 5.46 7.83
C ASN A 120 10.63 6.82 7.12
N ASP A 121 10.43 7.92 7.87
CA ASP A 121 10.28 9.27 7.30
C ASP A 121 11.50 9.72 6.46
N ASP A 122 12.70 9.22 6.74
CA ASP A 122 13.93 9.54 6.00
C ASP A 122 14.06 8.73 4.70
N ALA A 123 13.21 7.72 4.49
CA ALA A 123 13.24 6.88 3.30
C ALA A 123 12.82 7.65 2.03
N PHE A 124 12.02 8.71 2.20
CA PHE A 124 11.46 9.48 1.10
C PHE A 124 12.06 10.89 1.05
N ARG A 125 12.62 11.25 -0.11
CA ARG A 125 13.15 12.59 -0.35
C ARG A 125 12.26 13.33 -1.34
N LYS A 126 11.86 14.54 -0.98
CA LYS A 126 11.16 15.44 -1.90
C LYS A 126 12.13 15.97 -2.96
N MET A 127 11.74 15.82 -4.23
CA MET A 127 12.44 16.32 -5.40
C MET A 127 12.02 17.76 -5.75
N ASP A 128 12.78 18.40 -6.63
CA ASP A 128 12.56 19.79 -7.07
C ASP A 128 11.22 20.00 -7.79
N ASP A 129 10.66 18.95 -8.41
CA ASP A 129 9.35 18.98 -9.09
C ASP A 129 8.16 18.78 -8.13
N GLY A 130 8.44 18.63 -6.83
CA GLY A 130 7.44 18.41 -5.80
C GLY A 130 7.02 16.96 -5.59
N LYS A 131 7.56 16.01 -6.38
CA LYS A 131 7.37 14.56 -6.17
C LYS A 131 8.31 14.03 -5.10
N TYR A 132 8.08 12.78 -4.71
CA TYR A 132 8.93 12.05 -3.77
C TYR A 132 9.63 10.89 -4.49
N GLU A 133 10.87 10.63 -4.11
CA GLU A 133 11.62 9.44 -4.50
C GLU A 133 12.08 8.70 -3.23
N VAL A 134 12.28 7.39 -3.34
CA VAL A 134 12.92 6.61 -2.28
C VAL A 134 14.43 6.82 -2.36
N ALA A 135 15.03 7.24 -1.25
CA ALA A 135 16.43 7.63 -1.15
C ALA A 135 17.15 6.82 -0.06
N LEU A 136 17.26 5.51 -0.24
CA LEU A 136 17.96 4.64 0.70
C LEU A 136 19.48 4.71 0.50
N ASP A 137 20.22 4.57 1.60
CA ASP A 137 21.67 4.35 1.55
C ASP A 137 21.95 2.87 1.25
N GLY A 138 22.29 2.58 0.00
CA GLY A 138 22.56 1.21 -0.44
C GLY A 138 23.69 0.50 0.32
N VAL A 139 24.67 1.22 0.90
CA VAL A 139 25.70 0.61 1.74
C VAL A 139 25.07 0.11 3.04
N LYS A 140 24.27 0.95 3.71
CA LYS A 140 23.57 0.57 4.95
C LYS A 140 22.59 -0.58 4.72
N VAL A 141 21.86 -0.58 3.60
CA VAL A 141 20.94 -1.68 3.25
C VAL A 141 21.69 -3.01 3.15
N ARG A 142 22.84 -3.02 2.45
CA ARG A 142 23.67 -4.23 2.30
C ARG A 142 24.31 -4.68 3.60
N GLU A 143 24.77 -3.75 4.43
CA GLU A 143 25.32 -4.08 5.76
C GLU A 143 24.26 -4.73 6.65
N ALA A 144 23.06 -4.13 6.71
CA ALA A 144 21.94 -4.69 7.46
C ALA A 144 21.55 -6.10 6.95
N ALA A 145 21.51 -6.29 5.64
CA ALA A 145 21.22 -7.59 5.04
C ALA A 145 22.29 -8.65 5.39
N ARG A 146 23.58 -8.30 5.39
CA ARG A 146 24.65 -9.21 5.81
C ARG A 146 24.52 -9.57 7.29
N SER A 147 24.18 -8.61 8.15
CA SER A 147 23.93 -8.87 9.56
C SER A 147 22.77 -9.84 9.77
N LEU A 148 21.68 -9.70 9.01
CA LEU A 148 20.52 -10.62 9.05
C LEU A 148 20.85 -12.05 8.58
N LEU A 149 21.81 -12.21 7.66
CA LEU A 149 22.25 -13.52 7.19
C LEU A 149 23.22 -14.21 8.16
N ALA A 150 23.93 -13.44 8.97
CA ALA A 150 24.91 -13.94 9.95
C ALA A 150 24.27 -14.36 11.29
N SER A 151 23.02 -13.95 11.54
CA SER A 151 22.17 -14.42 12.64
C SER A 151 21.39 -15.68 12.28
#